data_AF-A0A847IU00-F1
#
_entry.id   AF-A0A847IU00-F1
#
_cell.length_a   1.000
_cell.length_b   1.000
_cell.length_c   1.000
_cell.angle_alpha   90.00
_cell.angle_beta   90.00
_cell.angle_gamma   90.00
#
_symmetry.space_group_name_H-M   'P 1'
#
loop_
_entity.id
_entity.type
_entity.pdbx_description
1 polymer ?
#
loop_
_entity_poly.entity_id
_entity_poly.type
_entity_poly.pdbx_seq_one_letter_code
_entity_poly.pdbx_strand_id
1 'polypeptide(L)'
;SMGANSALKCYSVVNNVRQVLAIELFNAAQALEFRRPSRTSARLEQLVAEFRKHVPFIEDDTTMYPHMHKADNFLKDEWHFN
;
A
#
# COMPACT_ATOMS: atom_id res chain seq x y z
N SER A 1 -35.69 5.38 -6.34
CA SER A 1 -34.35 5.98 -6.20
C SER A 1 -33.32 4.91 -6.51
N MET A 2 -32.42 5.08 -7.47
CA MET A 2 -31.43 4.05 -7.87
C MET A 2 -30.28 3.89 -6.84
N GLY A 3 -30.58 3.99 -5.54
CA GLY A 3 -29.59 4.09 -4.46
C GLY A 3 -28.70 2.85 -4.34
N ALA A 4 -29.25 1.65 -4.52
CA ALA A 4 -28.48 0.41 -4.49
C ALA A 4 -27.41 0.37 -5.60
N ASN A 5 -27.75 0.81 -6.82
CA ASN A 5 -26.81 0.86 -7.94
C ASN A 5 -25.70 1.90 -7.70
N SER A 6 -26.06 3.06 -7.15
CA SER A 6 -25.08 4.08 -6.78
C SER A 6 -24.12 3.59 -5.70
N ALA A 7 -24.63 2.83 -4.71
CA ALA A 7 -23.80 2.24 -3.65
C ALA A 7 -22.79 1.23 -4.21
N LEU A 8 -23.21 0.32 -5.11
CA LEU A 8 -22.31 -0.65 -5.75
C LEU A 8 -21.22 0.02 -6.60
N LYS A 9 -21.56 1.08 -7.31
CA LYS A 9 -20.59 1.88 -8.07
C LYS A 9 -19.58 2.56 -7.14
N CYS A 10 -20.05 3.19 -6.08
CA CYS A 10 -19.19 3.84 -5.08
C CYS A 10 -18.23 2.81 -4.45
N TYR A 11 -18.74 1.65 -4.05
CA TYR A 11 -17.93 0.56 -3.50
C TYR A 11 -16.81 0.13 -4.45
N SER A 12 -17.10 0.01 -5.74
CA SER A 12 -16.09 -0.32 -6.76
C SER A 12 -15.01 0.75 -6.86
N VAL A 13 -15.39 2.04 -6.82
CA VAL A 13 -14.44 3.16 -6.84
C VAL A 13 -13.55 3.14 -5.60
N VAL A 14 -14.11 2.91 -4.40
CA VAL A 14 -13.34 2.82 -3.16
C VAL A 14 -12.31 1.69 -3.23
N ASN A 15 -12.68 0.54 -3.79
CA ASN A 15 -11.73 -0.58 -3.97
C ASN A 15 -10.59 -0.21 -4.92
N ASN A 16 -10.87 0.50 -6.02
CA ASN A 16 -9.84 0.96 -6.95
C ASN A 16 -8.91 1.98 -6.30
N VAL A 17 -9.45 2.91 -5.51
CA VAL A 17 -8.64 3.90 -4.78
C VAL A 17 -7.70 3.23 -3.80
N ARG A 18 -8.17 2.21 -3.07
CA ARG A 18 -7.31 1.42 -2.16
C ARG A 18 -6.15 0.76 -2.90
N GLN A 19 -6.38 0.22 -4.10
CA GLN A 19 -5.30 -0.34 -4.93
C GLN A 19 -4.28 0.73 -5.34
N VAL A 20 -4.72 1.93 -5.72
CA VAL A 20 -3.82 3.05 -6.04
C VAL A 20 -2.97 3.42 -4.82
N LEU A 21 -3.59 3.54 -3.64
CA LEU A 21 -2.87 3.84 -2.39
C LEU A 21 -1.89 2.74 -1.99
N ALA A 22 -2.21 1.47 -2.27
CA ALA A 22 -1.29 0.35 -2.03
C ALA A 22 -0.03 0.45 -2.90
N ILE A 23 -0.20 0.80 -4.18
CA ILE A 23 0.92 1.02 -5.12
C ILE A 23 1.74 2.25 -4.70
N GLU A 24 1.08 3.32 -4.24
CA GLU A 24 1.76 4.50 -3.71
C GLU A 24 2.62 4.16 -2.48
N LEU A 25 2.06 3.44 -1.50
CA LEU A 25 2.80 2.99 -0.31
C LEU A 25 4.00 2.12 -0.69
N PHE A 26 3.81 1.20 -1.65
CA PHE A 26 4.90 0.37 -2.14
C PHE A 26 6.04 1.21 -2.72
N ASN A 27 5.73 2.16 -3.60
CA ASN A 27 6.72 3.06 -4.19
C ASN A 27 7.39 3.95 -3.14
N ALA A 28 6.64 4.47 -2.17
CA ALA A 28 7.18 5.27 -1.08
C ALA A 28 8.16 4.46 -0.22
N ALA A 29 7.83 3.20 0.11
CA ALA A 29 8.72 2.32 0.85
C ALA A 29 10.01 2.00 0.07
N GLN A 30 9.95 1.80 -1.26
CA GLN A 30 11.15 1.66 -2.10
C GLN A 30 12.01 2.94 -2.08
N ALA A 31 11.37 4.10 -2.28
CA ALA A 31 12.04 5.39 -2.32
C ALA A 31 12.76 5.73 -0.99
N LEU A 32 12.21 5.32 0.14
CA LEU A 32 12.85 5.50 1.45
C LEU A 32 14.12 4.66 1.59
N GLU A 33 14.14 3.44 1.04
CA GLU A 33 15.35 2.62 1.04
C GLU A 33 16.44 3.21 0.14
N PHE A 34 16.08 3.74 -1.03
CA PHE A 34 17.05 4.43 -1.89
C PHE A 34 17.62 5.72 -1.28
N ARG A 35 16.98 6.29 -0.26
CA ARG A 35 17.42 7.52 0.42
C ARG A 35 18.27 7.26 1.67
N ARG A 36 18.52 6.00 2.04
CA ARG A 36 19.35 5.69 3.22
C ARG A 36 20.77 6.27 3.05
N PRO A 37 21.38 6.80 4.12
CA PRO A 37 21.01 6.65 5.53
C PRO A 37 19.96 7.65 6.05
N SER A 38 19.45 8.57 5.22
CA SER A 38 18.41 9.51 5.64
C SER A 38 17.15 8.77 6.10
N ARG A 39 16.46 9.33 7.09
CA ARG A 39 15.26 8.74 7.70
C ARG A 39 14.08 9.70 7.66
N THR A 40 12.88 9.15 7.65
CA THR A 40 11.64 9.91 7.82
C THR A 40 11.27 9.98 9.31
N SER A 41 10.07 10.46 9.65
CA SER A 41 9.59 10.52 11.02
C SER A 41 9.46 9.11 11.64
N ALA A 42 9.60 9.00 12.96
CA ALA A 42 9.54 7.72 13.67
C ALA A 42 8.25 6.93 13.37
N ARG A 43 7.10 7.61 13.28
CA ARG A 43 5.82 7.00 12.92
C ARG A 43 5.84 6.38 11.52
N LEU A 44 6.43 7.07 10.55
CA LEU A 44 6.51 6.57 9.18
C LEU A 44 7.56 5.45 9.06
N GLU A 45 8.67 5.50 9.81
CA GLU A 45 9.61 4.38 9.87
C GLU A 45 8.96 3.12 10.46
N GLN A 46 8.11 3.25 11.47
CA GLN A 46 7.33 2.13 12.02
C GLN A 46 6.35 1.57 10.99
N LEU A 47 5.58 2.42 10.31
CA LEU A 47 4.70 2.00 9.22
C LEU A 47 5.47 1.22 8.15
N VAL A 48 6.60 1.76 7.69
CA VAL A 48 7.41 1.13 6.64
C VAL A 48 7.97 -0.21 7.13
N ALA A 49 8.45 -0.28 8.38
CA ALA A 49 8.93 -1.52 8.97
C ALA A 49 7.83 -2.60 9.04
N GLU A 50 6.61 -2.24 9.44
CA GLU A 50 5.47 -3.17 9.41
C GLU A 50 5.11 -3.59 7.98
N PHE A 51 5.02 -2.64 7.05
CA PHE A 51 4.74 -2.91 5.63
C PHE A 51 5.76 -3.87 5.00
N ARG A 52 7.06 -3.72 5.35
CA ARG A 52 8.14 -4.57 4.85
C ARG A 52 8.08 -6.02 5.30
N LYS A 53 7.31 -6.35 6.34
CA LYS A 53 7.02 -7.75 6.71
C LYS A 53 6.20 -8.47 5.64
N HIS A 54 5.45 -7.72 4.82
CA HIS A 54 4.59 -8.27 3.77
C HIS A 54 5.19 -8.08 2.37
N VAL A 55 5.79 -6.92 2.10
CA VAL A 55 6.32 -6.57 0.77
C VAL A 55 7.84 -6.30 0.86
N PRO A 56 8.70 -7.19 0.32
CA PRO A 56 10.15 -7.03 0.40
C PRO A 56 10.64 -5.84 -0.44
N PHE A 57 11.87 -5.40 -0.17
CA PHE A 57 12.60 -4.53 -1.09
C PHE A 57 12.82 -5.24 -2.43
N ILE A 58 12.73 -4.51 -3.54
CA ILE A 58 12.86 -5.07 -4.89
C ILE A 58 14.13 -4.48 -5.48
N GLU A 59 15.14 -5.32 -5.65
CA GLU A 59 16.45 -4.92 -6.18
C GLU A 59 16.53 -5.14 -7.69
N ASP A 60 16.10 -6.33 -8.14
CA ASP A 60 16.06 -6.72 -9.53
C ASP A 60 14.63 -6.79 -10.07
N ASP A 61 14.50 -6.69 -11.40
CA ASP A 61 13.22 -6.85 -12.08
C ASP A 61 12.55 -8.18 -11.74
N THR A 62 11.28 -8.09 -11.35
CA THR A 62 10.47 -9.25 -10.98
C THR A 62 9.02 -9.06 -11.41
N THR A 63 8.24 -10.12 -11.30
CA THR A 63 6.80 -10.06 -11.52
C THR A 63 6.15 -9.26 -10.39
N MET A 64 5.60 -8.08 -10.71
CA MET A 64 5.15 -7.10 -9.70
C MET A 64 3.74 -7.35 -9.13
N TYR A 65 2.83 -7.94 -9.90
CA TYR A 65 1.43 -8.10 -9.47
C TYR A 65 1.26 -8.85 -8.11
N PRO A 66 2.07 -9.88 -7.75
CA PRO A 66 1.98 -10.52 -6.44
C PRO A 66 2.35 -9.56 -5.30
N HIS A 67 3.33 -8.67 -5.53
CA HIS A 67 3.74 -7.65 -4.55
C HIS A 67 2.68 -6.56 -4.41
N MET A 68 2.07 -6.14 -5.52
CA MET A 68 0.94 -5.19 -5.51
C MET A 68 -0.27 -5.75 -4.74
N HIS A 69 -0.60 -7.03 -4.91
CA HIS A 69 -1.67 -7.67 -4.12
C HIS A 69 -1.33 -7.77 -2.63
N LYS A 70 -0.08 -8.07 -2.28
CA LYS A 70 0.35 -8.05 -0.87
C LYS A 70 0.23 -6.65 -0.27
N ALA A 71 0.57 -5.60 -1.02
CA ALA A 71 0.38 -4.22 -0.58
C ALA A 71 -1.11 -3.86 -0.39
N ASP A 72 -1.97 -4.30 -1.32
CA ASP A 72 -3.42 -4.10 -1.23
C ASP A 72 -4.04 -4.82 -0.03
N ASN A 73 -3.59 -6.05 0.25
CA ASN A 73 -4.00 -6.82 1.42
C ASN A 73 -3.53 -6.19 2.73
N PHE A 74 -2.30 -5.64 2.78
CA PHE A 74 -1.82 -4.92 3.96
C PHE A 74 -2.75 -3.75 4.32
N LEU A 75 -3.17 -2.94 3.33
CA LEU A 75 -4.11 -1.84 3.59
C LEU A 75 -5.53 -2.30 3.96
N LYS A 76 -5.89 -3.53 3.61
CA LYS A 76 -7.22 -4.09 3.87
C LYS A 76 -7.34 -4.66 5.28
N ASP A 77 -6.33 -5.41 5.70
CA ASP A 77 -6.44 -6.33 6.83
C ASP A 77 -5.49 -5.97 7.99
N GLU A 78 -4.36 -5.30 7.71
CA GLU A 78 -3.26 -5.09 8.69
C GLU A 78 -3.07 -3.61 9.06
N TRP A 79 -3.46 -2.69 8.19
CA TRP A 79 -3.33 -1.26 8.45
C TRP A 79 -4.44 -0.78 9.40
N HIS A 80 -4.03 -0.48 10.63
CA HIS A 80 -4.90 0.16 11.63
C HIS A 80 -4.35 1.55 11.96
N PHE A 81 -5.20 2.58 11.84
CA PHE A 81 -4.91 3.91 12.32
C PHE A 81 -4.92 3.90 13.86
N ASN A 82 -3.77 3.60 14.46
CA ASN A 82 -3.49 3.86 15.86
C ASN A 82 -2.76 5.21 16.01
#